data_AF-A0A1Z4RA81-F1
#
_entry.id   AF-A0A1Z4RA81-F1
#
_cell.length_a   1.000
_cell.length_b   1.000
_cell.length_c   1.000
_cell.angle_alpha   90.00
_cell.angle_beta   90.00
_cell.angle_gamma   90.00
#
_symmetry.space_group_name_H-M   'P 1'
#
loop_
_entity.id
_entity.type
_entity.pdbx_description
1 polymer ?
#
loop_
_entity_poly.entity_id
_entity_poly.type
_entity_poly.pdbx_seq_one_letter_code
_entity_poly.pdbx_strand_id
1 'polypeptide(L)'
;MKLLLLDKDGTLTIPHSGKAFPEEAWDQSPILGVKEAIGRYRAKGFMPIIISNQGGVERGYKSLEECKAEMRYAMLLFPEIKEAFFCPNFAGSDCWRIWGKGSDYEILYNADSWTVQQLDIINQFRKPYPGMLKLACDVHGADEAIFVGDRKEDEQAASAAGIDFLWADDWVKS
;
A
#
# COMPACT_ATOMS: atom_id res chain seq x y z
N MET A 1 -16.83 6.31 -1.25
CA MET A 1 -15.90 7.20 -0.51
C MET A 1 -14.63 7.44 -1.32
N LYS A 2 -13.85 8.50 -1.04
CA LYS A 2 -12.61 8.79 -1.78
C LYS A 2 -11.40 8.08 -1.17
N LEU A 3 -10.59 7.39 -1.97
CA LEU A 3 -9.38 6.70 -1.51
C LEU A 3 -8.10 7.31 -2.09
N LEU A 4 -7.12 7.54 -1.21
CA LEU A 4 -5.75 7.84 -1.61
C LEU A 4 -4.92 6.59 -1.37
N LEU A 5 -4.73 5.81 -2.42
CA LEU A 5 -3.91 4.62 -2.39
C LEU A 5 -2.44 5.04 -2.56
N LEU A 6 -1.55 4.48 -1.76
CA LEU A 6 -0.17 4.95 -1.63
C LEU A 6 0.78 3.75 -1.69
N ASP A 7 1.71 3.74 -2.64
CA ASP A 7 2.88 2.87 -2.50
C ASP A 7 3.68 3.25 -1.24
N LYS A 8 4.50 2.33 -0.74
CA LYS A 8 5.30 2.54 0.47
C LYS A 8 6.75 2.89 0.16
N ASP A 9 7.48 2.00 -0.51
CA ASP A 9 8.94 2.00 -0.57
C ASP A 9 9.42 2.85 -1.75
N GLY A 10 9.87 4.07 -1.46
CA GLY A 10 10.18 5.08 -2.47
C GLY A 10 9.09 6.16 -2.61
N THR A 11 7.90 5.90 -2.07
CA THR A 11 6.74 6.82 -2.13
C THR A 11 6.42 7.47 -0.79
N LEU A 12 6.26 6.67 0.28
CA LEU A 12 6.04 7.17 1.65
C LEU A 12 7.34 7.24 2.44
N THR A 13 8.16 6.20 2.31
CA THR A 13 9.34 5.98 3.13
C THR A 13 10.55 5.63 2.29
N ILE A 14 11.72 6.00 2.79
CA ILE A 14 13.02 5.48 2.36
C ILE A 14 13.68 4.75 3.55
N PRO A 15 14.59 3.79 3.30
CA PRO A 15 15.35 3.16 4.37
C PRO A 15 16.18 4.17 5.15
N HIS A 16 16.07 4.16 6.48
CA HIS A 16 16.83 5.06 7.35
C HIS A 16 18.35 4.81 7.24
N SER A 17 18.72 3.55 7.07
CA SER A 17 20.08 3.06 6.89
C SER A 17 20.73 3.47 5.57
N GLY A 18 19.96 4.00 4.61
CA GLY A 18 20.42 4.32 3.26
C GLY A 18 20.60 3.09 2.35
N LYS A 19 20.19 1.90 2.81
CA LYS A 19 20.15 0.68 1.98
C LYS A 19 19.04 0.77 0.94
N ALA A 20 19.04 -0.17 -0.01
CA ALA A 20 18.00 -0.24 -1.04
C ALA A 20 16.63 -0.67 -0.49
N PHE A 21 16.60 -1.45 0.59
CA PHE A 21 15.39 -1.96 1.22
C PHE A 21 15.55 -1.93 2.75
N PRO A 22 14.46 -1.75 3.52
CA PRO A 22 14.49 -1.88 4.97
C PRO A 22 14.81 -3.34 5.36
N GLU A 23 15.75 -3.52 6.28
CA GLU A 23 16.07 -4.86 6.83
C GLU A 23 15.27 -5.15 8.10
N GLU A 24 14.91 -4.12 8.85
CA GLU A 24 14.10 -4.20 10.05
C GLU A 24 12.93 -3.21 9.99
N ALA A 25 11.88 -3.48 10.76
CA ALA A 25 10.68 -2.65 10.74
C ALA A 25 10.97 -1.16 11.06
N TRP A 26 11.94 -0.86 11.92
CA TRP A 26 12.29 0.52 12.28
C TRP A 26 13.13 1.24 11.21
N ASP A 27 13.68 0.53 10.24
CA ASP A 27 14.58 1.06 9.20
C ASP A 27 13.81 1.83 8.13
N GLN A 28 12.97 2.78 8.54
CA GLN A 28 12.07 3.54 7.69
C GLN A 28 12.06 4.99 8.12
N SER A 29 12.30 5.91 7.17
CA SER A 29 12.20 7.34 7.37
C SER A 29 11.16 7.93 6.42
N PRO A 30 10.21 8.76 6.90
CA PRO A 30 9.28 9.46 6.03
C PRO A 30 10.01 10.33 5.01
N ILE A 31 9.57 10.28 3.75
CA ILE A 31 10.04 11.22 2.73
C ILE A 31 9.51 12.62 3.03
N LEU A 32 10.33 13.64 2.79
CA LEU A 32 9.98 15.04 3.05
C LEU A 32 8.75 15.46 2.22
N GLY A 33 7.79 16.15 2.84
CA GLY A 33 6.58 16.65 2.18
C GLY A 33 5.42 15.64 2.11
N VAL A 34 5.67 14.35 2.39
CA VAL A 34 4.64 13.30 2.35
C VAL A 34 3.53 13.54 3.37
N LYS A 35 3.88 13.94 4.60
CA LYS A 35 2.89 14.18 5.66
C LYS A 35 1.96 15.33 5.28
N GLU A 36 2.53 16.40 4.74
CA GLU A 36 1.79 17.56 4.22
C GLU A 36 0.92 17.16 3.03
N ALA A 37 1.42 16.33 2.12
CA ALA A 37 0.68 15.85 0.96
C ALA A 37 -0.52 14.99 1.38
N ILE A 38 -0.33 14.05 2.30
CA ILE A 38 -1.43 13.29 2.92
C ILE A 38 -2.44 14.27 3.53
N GLY A 39 -1.99 15.26 4.30
CA GLY A 39 -2.86 16.28 4.90
C GLY A 39 -3.73 17.03 3.88
N ARG A 40 -3.17 17.40 2.72
CA ARG A 40 -3.92 18.08 1.64
C ARG A 40 -5.03 17.20 1.05
N TYR A 41 -4.78 15.91 0.89
CA TYR A 41 -5.78 14.96 0.39
C TYR A 41 -6.82 14.58 1.45
N ARG A 42 -6.40 14.44 2.72
CA ARG A 42 -7.31 14.29 3.86
C ARG A 42 -8.31 15.44 3.92
N ALA A 43 -7.86 16.68 3.73
CA ALA A 43 -8.72 17.86 3.70
C ALA A 43 -9.73 17.84 2.54
N LYS A 44 -9.44 17.10 1.46
CA LYS A 44 -10.35 16.86 0.31
C LYS A 44 -11.25 15.63 0.49
N GLY A 45 -11.21 14.97 1.66
CA GLY A 45 -12.05 13.83 1.99
C GLY A 45 -11.48 12.46 1.57
N PHE A 46 -10.22 12.39 1.15
CA PHE A 46 -9.58 11.11 0.82
C PHE A 46 -9.16 10.35 2.07
N MET A 47 -9.37 9.03 2.06
CA MET A 47 -8.84 8.10 3.06
C MET A 47 -7.54 7.47 2.55
N PRO A 48 -6.39 7.68 3.22
CA PRO A 48 -5.11 7.14 2.77
C PRO A 48 -4.92 5.68 3.20
N ILE A 49 -4.47 4.84 2.27
CA ILE A 49 -4.26 3.39 2.45
C ILE A 49 -2.95 2.99 1.77
N ILE A 50 -2.12 2.18 2.44
CA ILE A 50 -0.87 1.66 1.87
C ILE A 50 -1.16 0.48 0.93
N ILE A 51 -0.50 0.43 -0.23
CA ILE A 51 -0.55 -0.66 -1.22
C ILE A 51 0.88 -1.06 -1.63
N SER A 52 1.37 -2.20 -1.15
CA SER A 52 2.81 -2.51 -1.25
C SER A 52 3.14 -3.91 -1.79
N ASN A 53 4.11 -3.98 -2.71
CA ASN A 53 4.75 -5.22 -3.14
C ASN A 53 5.87 -5.60 -2.15
N GLN A 54 5.77 -6.75 -1.50
CA GLN A 54 6.69 -7.18 -0.43
C GLN A 54 7.42 -8.50 -0.75
N GLY A 55 8.04 -8.55 -1.93
CA GLY A 55 8.71 -9.75 -2.46
C GLY A 55 9.96 -10.21 -1.67
N GLY A 56 10.43 -9.43 -0.69
CA GLY A 56 11.48 -9.86 0.24
C GLY A 56 11.09 -11.09 1.07
N VAL A 57 9.78 -11.32 1.25
CA VAL A 57 9.25 -12.50 1.94
C VAL A 57 9.54 -13.77 1.16
N GLU A 58 9.11 -13.86 -0.10
CA GLU A 58 9.35 -15.05 -0.92
C GLU A 58 10.85 -15.26 -1.24
N ARG A 59 11.64 -14.18 -1.30
CA ARG A 59 13.11 -14.29 -1.43
C ARG A 59 13.82 -14.79 -0.19
N GLY A 60 13.13 -14.91 0.96
CA GLY A 60 13.72 -15.32 2.23
C GLY A 60 14.60 -14.26 2.90
N TYR A 61 14.50 -12.99 2.48
CA TYR A 61 15.21 -11.88 3.15
C TYR A 61 14.54 -11.45 4.45
N LYS A 62 13.24 -11.71 4.57
CA LYS A 62 12.46 -11.50 5.80
C LYS A 62 11.31 -12.50 5.87
N SER A 63 10.87 -12.79 7.07
CA SER A 63 9.65 -13.55 7.35
C SER A 63 8.40 -12.71 7.06
N LEU A 64 7.27 -13.39 6.96
CA LEU A 64 5.97 -12.73 6.86
C LEU A 64 5.65 -11.88 8.11
N GLU A 65 6.05 -12.32 9.31
CA GLU A 65 5.82 -11.56 10.54
C GLU A 65 6.66 -10.28 10.60
N GLU A 66 7.90 -10.32 10.12
CA GLU A 66 8.73 -9.12 9.95
C GLU A 66 8.11 -8.16 8.93
N CYS A 67 7.56 -8.68 7.82
CA CYS A 67 6.84 -7.87 6.84
C CYS A 67 5.58 -7.21 7.44
N LYS A 68 4.81 -7.93 8.26
CA LYS A 68 3.66 -7.36 8.98
C LYS A 68 4.11 -6.27 9.96
N ALA A 69 5.20 -6.49 10.69
CA ALA A 69 5.77 -5.50 11.59
C ALA A 69 6.24 -4.24 10.83
N GLU A 70 6.84 -4.40 9.66
CA GLU A 70 7.24 -3.30 8.78
C GLU A 70 6.05 -2.46 8.32
N MET A 71 4.96 -3.09 7.89
CA MET A 71 3.72 -2.36 7.51
C MET A 71 3.14 -1.61 8.71
N ARG A 72 3.10 -2.24 9.89
CA ARG A 72 2.63 -1.60 11.12
C ARG A 72 3.50 -0.40 11.50
N TYR A 73 4.82 -0.53 11.36
CA TYR A 73 5.73 0.58 11.62
C TYR A 73 5.50 1.74 10.64
N ALA A 74 5.30 1.46 9.36
CA ALA A 74 4.93 2.48 8.38
C ALA A 74 3.65 3.22 8.78
N MET A 75 2.61 2.50 9.22
CA MET A 75 1.36 3.11 9.72
C MET A 75 1.57 3.96 10.99
N LEU A 76 2.57 3.67 11.82
CA LEU A 76 2.92 4.50 12.99
C LEU A 76 3.58 5.82 12.58
N LEU A 77 4.32 5.84 11.47
CA LEU A 77 4.96 7.04 10.94
C LEU A 77 3.95 8.05 10.37
N PHE A 78 2.78 7.57 9.95
CA PHE A 78 1.70 8.36 9.34
C PHE A 78 0.37 8.12 10.08
N PRO A 79 0.09 8.85 11.17
CA PRO A 79 -1.10 8.65 11.99
C PRO A 79 -2.44 8.73 11.24
N GLU A 80 -2.48 9.30 10.04
CA GLU A 80 -3.63 9.41 9.17
C GLU A 80 -3.94 8.10 8.43
N ILE A 81 -2.94 7.23 8.26
CA ILE A 81 -3.06 5.92 7.62
C ILE A 81 -3.43 4.89 8.68
N LYS A 82 -4.56 4.22 8.47
CA LYS A 82 -5.10 3.19 9.39
C LYS A 82 -5.17 1.81 8.76
N GLU A 83 -4.64 1.69 7.55
CA GLU A 83 -4.82 0.49 6.75
C GLU A 83 -3.71 0.29 5.71
N ALA A 84 -3.34 -0.96 5.49
CA ALA A 84 -2.37 -1.39 4.51
C ALA A 84 -2.79 -2.71 3.84
N PHE A 85 -2.61 -2.80 2.54
CA PHE A 85 -2.63 -4.04 1.76
C PHE A 85 -1.22 -4.31 1.24
N PHE A 86 -0.78 -5.56 1.34
CA PHE A 86 0.50 -5.96 0.74
C PHE A 86 0.47 -7.36 0.15
N CYS A 87 1.27 -7.55 -0.89
CA CYS A 87 1.48 -8.82 -1.56
C CYS A 87 2.90 -9.36 -1.29
N PRO A 88 3.06 -10.48 -0.57
CA PRO A 88 4.38 -10.99 -0.19
C PRO A 88 5.07 -11.86 -1.27
N ASN A 89 4.34 -12.26 -2.31
CA ASN A 89 4.79 -13.25 -3.27
C ASN A 89 4.83 -12.71 -4.72
N PHE A 90 5.53 -13.41 -5.60
CA PHE A 90 5.72 -13.10 -7.01
C PHE A 90 4.55 -13.56 -7.87
N ALA A 91 3.90 -14.65 -7.47
CA ALA A 91 2.71 -15.18 -8.14
C ALA A 91 1.50 -14.22 -8.04
N GLY A 92 1.51 -13.27 -7.10
CA GLY A 92 0.40 -12.36 -6.88
C GLY A 92 -0.84 -13.04 -6.29
N SER A 93 -0.70 -14.24 -5.74
CA SER A 93 -1.82 -15.03 -5.19
C SER A 93 -2.24 -14.60 -3.80
N ASP A 94 -1.34 -13.95 -3.06
CA ASP A 94 -1.52 -13.67 -1.65
C ASP A 94 -1.68 -12.17 -1.43
N CYS A 95 -2.72 -11.79 -0.70
CA CYS A 95 -2.91 -10.44 -0.21
C CYS A 95 -3.17 -10.45 1.29
N TRP A 96 -2.43 -9.61 1.99
CA TRP A 96 -2.61 -9.38 3.42
C TRP A 96 -3.12 -7.98 3.64
N ARG A 97 -4.23 -7.87 4.36
CA ARG A 97 -4.81 -6.60 4.81
C ARG A 97 -4.55 -6.44 6.29
N ILE A 98 -4.00 -5.31 6.69
CA ILE A 98 -3.79 -4.91 8.09
C ILE A 98 -4.59 -3.63 8.31
N TRP A 99 -5.48 -3.60 9.31
CA TRP A 99 -6.21 -2.40 9.69
C TRP A 99 -6.30 -2.27 11.21
N GLY A 100 -6.32 -1.04 11.72
CA GLY A 100 -6.45 -0.80 13.16
C GLY A 100 -5.81 0.49 13.66
N LYS A 101 -5.73 0.63 14.99
CA LYS A 101 -5.20 1.81 15.67
C LYS A 101 -4.20 1.40 16.75
N GLY A 102 -2.91 1.70 16.53
CA GLY A 102 -1.86 1.49 17.53
C GLY A 102 -1.50 0.01 17.70
N SER A 103 -1.65 -0.53 18.92
CA SER A 103 -1.38 -1.94 19.22
C SER A 103 -2.48 -2.90 18.75
N ASP A 104 -3.68 -2.38 18.50
CA ASP A 104 -4.86 -3.17 18.13
C ASP A 104 -5.01 -3.14 16.61
N TYR A 105 -4.76 -4.28 15.99
CA TYR A 105 -4.87 -4.47 14.54
C TYR A 105 -5.48 -5.84 14.25
N GLU A 106 -6.27 -5.87 13.18
CA GLU A 106 -6.78 -7.10 12.60
C GLU A 106 -6.00 -7.40 11.33
N ILE A 107 -5.85 -8.70 11.04
CA ILE A 107 -5.16 -9.19 9.87
C ILE A 107 -6.08 -10.15 9.13
N LEU A 108 -6.25 -9.90 7.83
CA LEU A 108 -6.99 -10.78 6.94
C LEU A 108 -6.08 -11.25 5.80
N TYR A 109 -5.95 -12.56 5.68
CA TYR A 109 -5.32 -13.21 4.55
C TYR A 109 -6.36 -13.47 3.46
N ASN A 110 -6.04 -13.13 2.22
CA ASN A 110 -6.92 -13.26 1.06
C ASN A 110 -8.28 -12.62 1.31
N ALA A 111 -8.24 -11.30 1.52
CA ALA A 111 -9.39 -10.46 1.86
C ALA A 111 -10.67 -10.90 1.13
N ASP A 112 -11.50 -11.64 1.86
CA ASP A 112 -12.71 -12.30 1.37
C ASP A 112 -12.56 -13.06 0.03
N SER A 113 -12.37 -14.38 0.11
CA SER A 113 -12.28 -15.25 -1.08
C SER A 113 -13.46 -15.09 -2.06
N TRP A 114 -14.64 -14.65 -1.58
CA TRP A 114 -15.79 -14.40 -2.43
C TRP A 114 -15.61 -13.11 -3.24
N THR A 115 -15.18 -12.02 -2.60
CA THR A 115 -14.82 -10.76 -3.26
C THR A 115 -13.73 -10.97 -4.30
N VAL A 116 -12.69 -11.75 -3.98
CA VAL A 116 -11.59 -12.05 -4.90
C VAL A 116 -12.08 -12.74 -6.18
N GLN A 117 -13.04 -13.65 -6.05
CA GLN A 117 -13.67 -14.33 -7.19
C GLN A 117 -14.60 -13.39 -7.97
N GLN A 118 -15.41 -12.59 -7.29
CA GLN A 118 -16.35 -11.67 -7.92
C GLN A 118 -15.64 -10.58 -8.73
N LEU A 119 -14.52 -10.06 -8.22
CA LEU A 119 -13.73 -9.03 -8.89
C LEU A 119 -12.79 -9.59 -9.99
N ASP A 120 -12.70 -10.92 -10.11
CA ASP A 120 -11.78 -11.62 -11.00
C ASP A 120 -10.32 -11.14 -10.82
N ILE A 121 -9.85 -11.14 -9.57
CA ILE A 121 -8.51 -10.66 -9.18
C ILE A 121 -7.60 -11.78 -8.62
N ILE A 122 -7.95 -13.03 -8.89
CA ILE A 122 -7.10 -14.18 -8.53
C ILE A 122 -5.72 -14.01 -9.18
N ASN A 123 -4.66 -14.18 -8.38
CA ASN A 123 -3.26 -14.02 -8.80
C ASN A 123 -2.89 -12.63 -9.35
N GLN A 124 -3.66 -11.60 -9.00
CA GLN A 124 -3.46 -10.24 -9.48
C GLN A 124 -3.09 -9.26 -8.38
N PHE A 125 -2.72 -9.72 -7.18
CA PHE A 125 -2.40 -8.81 -6.07
C PHE A 125 -1.07 -8.11 -6.22
N ARG A 126 -0.08 -8.75 -6.87
CA ARG A 126 1.22 -8.14 -7.08
C ARG A 126 1.15 -7.10 -8.20
N LYS A 127 1.52 -5.84 -7.91
CA LYS A 127 1.69 -4.81 -8.95
C LYS A 127 2.72 -5.31 -9.98
N PRO A 128 2.49 -5.21 -11.29
CA PRO A 128 1.62 -4.25 -11.97
C PRO A 128 0.15 -4.65 -12.13
N TYR A 129 -0.29 -5.77 -11.55
CA TYR A 129 -1.69 -6.17 -11.60
C TYR A 129 -2.54 -5.35 -10.61
N PRO A 130 -3.86 -5.19 -10.89
CA PRO A 130 -4.70 -4.22 -10.16
C PRO A 130 -5.33 -4.77 -8.88
N GLY A 131 -5.03 -6.01 -8.49
CA GLY A 131 -5.81 -6.76 -7.49
C GLY A 131 -5.89 -6.06 -6.14
N MET A 132 -4.77 -5.56 -5.59
CA MET A 132 -4.81 -4.82 -4.33
C MET A 132 -5.62 -3.52 -4.43
N LEU A 133 -5.52 -2.81 -5.56
CA LEU A 133 -6.22 -1.54 -5.77
C LEU A 133 -7.74 -1.75 -5.89
N LYS A 134 -8.15 -2.72 -6.71
CA LYS A 134 -9.56 -3.10 -6.88
C LYS A 134 -10.17 -3.59 -5.57
N LEU A 135 -9.45 -4.43 -4.84
CA LEU A 135 -9.88 -4.94 -3.55
C LEU A 135 -10.07 -3.80 -2.53
N ALA A 136 -9.11 -2.88 -2.42
CA ALA A 136 -9.23 -1.71 -1.55
C ALA A 136 -10.45 -0.85 -1.95
N CYS A 137 -10.67 -0.62 -3.24
CA CYS A 137 -11.83 0.14 -3.71
C CYS A 137 -13.16 -0.55 -3.36
N ASP A 138 -13.28 -1.86 -3.58
CA ASP A 138 -14.50 -2.63 -3.34
C ASP A 138 -14.87 -2.68 -1.85
N VAL A 139 -13.91 -3.07 -1.00
CA VAL A 139 -14.08 -3.17 0.46
C VAL A 139 -14.56 -1.87 1.08
N HIS A 140 -14.17 -0.73 0.50
CA HIS A 140 -14.52 0.59 0.98
C HIS A 140 -15.68 1.25 0.22
N GLY A 141 -16.23 0.61 -0.82
CA GLY A 141 -17.22 1.22 -1.70
C GLY A 141 -16.73 2.56 -2.27
N ALA A 142 -15.52 2.55 -2.84
CA ALA A 142 -14.88 3.74 -3.35
C ALA A 142 -15.57 4.23 -4.64
N ASP A 143 -15.90 5.52 -4.69
CA ASP A 143 -16.44 6.20 -5.87
C ASP A 143 -15.36 6.99 -6.62
N GLU A 144 -14.24 7.27 -5.96
CA GLU A 144 -13.07 7.93 -6.51
C GLU A 144 -11.83 7.38 -5.82
N ALA A 145 -10.80 7.05 -6.60
CA ALA A 145 -9.53 6.58 -6.08
C ALA A 145 -8.39 7.15 -6.90
N ILE A 146 -7.31 7.53 -6.20
CA ILE A 146 -6.04 7.94 -6.80
C ILE A 146 -4.96 7.05 -6.23
N PHE A 147 -4.10 6.50 -7.09
CA PHE A 147 -2.91 5.77 -6.67
C PHE A 147 -1.66 6.61 -6.87
N VAL A 148 -0.82 6.68 -5.83
CA VAL A 148 0.47 7.35 -5.88
C VAL A 148 1.60 6.34 -5.77
N GLY A 149 2.59 6.43 -6.66
CA GLY A 149 3.75 5.54 -6.65
C GLY A 149 4.99 6.16 -7.29
N ASP A 150 6.15 5.52 -7.09
CA ASP A 150 7.45 5.92 -7.65
C ASP A 150 7.89 5.00 -8.79
N ARG A 151 7.17 3.91 -9.06
CA ARG A 151 7.56 2.90 -10.06
C ARG A 151 6.58 2.80 -11.20
N LYS A 152 7.10 2.35 -12.35
CA LYS A 152 6.27 2.04 -13.54
C LYS A 152 5.21 0.97 -13.25
N GLU A 153 5.50 0.02 -12.36
CA GLU A 153 4.53 -0.99 -11.96
C GLU A 153 3.33 -0.39 -11.21
N ASP A 154 3.52 0.74 -10.52
CA ASP A 154 2.43 1.42 -9.83
C ASP A 154 1.46 2.08 -10.82
N GLU A 155 2.01 2.80 -11.80
CA GLU A 155 1.24 3.41 -12.89
C GLU A 155 0.46 2.35 -13.68
N GLN A 156 1.12 1.21 -13.99
CA GLN A 156 0.48 0.10 -14.69
C GLN A 156 -0.67 -0.50 -13.87
N ALA A 157 -0.48 -0.66 -12.55
CA ALA A 157 -1.54 -1.15 -11.67
C ALA A 157 -2.72 -0.18 -11.61
N ALA A 158 -2.47 1.14 -11.50
CA ALA A 158 -3.52 2.15 -11.54
C ALA A 158 -4.32 2.11 -12.86
N SER A 159 -3.60 2.05 -13.99
CA SER A 159 -4.21 1.95 -15.31
C SER A 159 -5.06 0.68 -15.46
N ALA A 160 -4.57 -0.47 -15.00
CA ALA A 160 -5.30 -1.74 -15.03
C ALA A 160 -6.51 -1.76 -14.05
N ALA A 161 -6.46 -0.95 -12.99
CA ALA A 161 -7.58 -0.75 -12.07
C ALA A 161 -8.60 0.28 -12.58
N GLY A 162 -8.24 1.07 -13.59
CA GLY A 162 -9.09 2.15 -14.11
C GLY A 162 -9.18 3.35 -13.15
N ILE A 163 -8.13 3.61 -12.37
CA ILE A 163 -8.06 4.72 -11.41
C ILE A 163 -6.96 5.71 -11.78
N ASP A 164 -7.07 6.94 -11.27
CA ASP A 164 -6.10 7.99 -11.51
C ASP A 164 -4.74 7.65 -10.87
N PHE A 165 -3.66 8.08 -11.52
CA PHE A 165 -2.29 7.87 -11.04
C PHE A 165 -1.54 9.20 -10.88
N LEU A 166 -0.74 9.31 -9.82
CA LEU A 166 0.21 10.41 -9.62
C LEU A 166 1.59 9.86 -9.30
N TRP A 167 2.62 10.44 -9.94
CA TRP A 167 4.00 10.17 -9.56
C TRP A 167 4.31 10.80 -8.20
N ALA A 168 4.99 10.05 -7.33
CA ALA A 168 5.31 10.48 -5.96
C ALA A 168 5.97 11.87 -5.92
N ASP A 169 6.93 12.13 -6.82
CA ASP A 169 7.66 13.40 -6.91
C ASP A 169 6.79 14.60 -7.28
N ASP A 170 5.71 14.38 -8.03
CA ASP A 170 4.77 15.44 -8.41
C ASP A 170 3.70 15.62 -7.34
N TRP A 171 3.22 14.51 -6.78
CA TRP A 171 2.23 14.48 -5.72
C TRP A 171 2.68 15.29 -4.49
N VAL A 172 3.93 15.13 -4.03
CA VAL A 172 4.43 15.87 -2.86
C VAL A 172 4.48 17.39 -3.08
N LYS A 173 4.57 17.86 -4.33
CA LYS A 173 4.62 19.28 -4.72
C LYS A 173 3.24 19.89 -5.00
N SER A 174 2.23 19.06 -5.25
CA SER A 174 0.86 19.45 -5.65
C SER A 174 0.03 20.09 -4.56
#